data_AF-A0A434RXF6-F1
#
_entry.id   AF-A0A434RXF6-F1
#
_cell.length_a   1.000
_cell.length_b   1.000
_cell.length_c   1.000
_cell.angle_alpha   90.00
_cell.angle_beta   90.00
_cell.angle_gamma   90.00
#
_symmetry.space_group_name_H-M   'P 1'
#
loop_
_entity.id
_entity.type
_entity.pdbx_description
1 polymer ?
#
loop_
_entity_poly.entity_id
_entity_poly.type
_entity_poly.pdbx_seq_one_letter_code
_entity_poly.pdbx_strand_id
1 'polypeptide(L)' 'SEHDCVCRAASNELALPVKQADLKDNLWQAHQAGIDPEKYENGLRLLDELTSE' A
#
# COMPACT_ATOMS: atom_id res chain seq x y z
N SER A 1 -0.64 8.54 -9.63
CA SER A 1 0.17 8.70 -8.40
C SER A 1 0.06 7.43 -7.57
N GLU A 2 0.86 7.25 -6.52
CA GLU A 2 0.73 6.08 -5.61
C GLU A 2 -0.68 6.00 -5.01
N HIS A 3 -1.26 7.15 -4.65
CA HIS A 3 -2.64 7.26 -4.17
C HIS A 3 -3.67 6.71 -5.16
N ASP A 4 -3.61 7.09 -6.44
CA ASP A 4 -4.55 6.60 -7.47
C ASP A 4 -4.44 5.09 -7.67
N CYS A 5 -3.23 4.53 -7.54
CA CYS A 5 -3.00 3.09 -7.62
C CYS A 5 -3.63 2.35 -6.44
N VAL A 6 -3.49 2.88 -5.22
CA VAL A 6 -4.12 2.31 -4.01
C VAL A 6 -5.63 2.34 -4.12
N CYS A 7 -6.24 3.48 -4.49
CA CYS A 7 -7.68 3.60 -4.65
C CYS A 7 -8.24 2.61 -5.69
N ARG A 8 -7.58 2.48 -6.84
CA ARG A 8 -7.98 1.50 -7.87
C ARG A 8 -7.85 0.06 -7.42
N ALA A 9 -6.81 -0.26 -6.65
CA ALA A 9 -6.59 -1.62 -6.16
C ALA A 9 -7.63 -2.00 -5.10
N ALA A 10 -8.01 -1.06 -4.23
CA ALA A 10 -9.03 -1.29 -3.20
C ALA A 10 -10.38 -1.73 -3.79
N SER A 11 -10.78 -1.18 -4.93
CA SER A 11 -12.04 -1.53 -5.61
C SER A 11 -11.96 -2.76 -6.53
N ASN A 12 -10.85 -3.51 -6.52
CA ASN A 12 -10.65 -4.67 -7.40
C ASN A 12 -10.13 -5.87 -6.60
N GLU A 13 -10.96 -6.90 -6.47
CA GLU A 13 -10.68 -8.11 -5.68
C GLU A 13 -9.38 -8.83 -6.06
N LEU A 14 -8.96 -8.75 -7.34
CA LEU A 14 -7.72 -9.37 -7.80
C LEU A 14 -6.50 -8.47 -7.54
N ALA A 15 -6.66 -7.16 -7.64
CA ALA A 15 -5.58 -6.21 -7.47
C ALA A 15 -5.28 -5.90 -6.00
N LEU A 16 -6.30 -5.94 -5.14
CA LEU A 16 -6.20 -5.67 -3.71
C LEU A 16 -5.08 -6.47 -3.00
N PRO A 17 -5.08 -7.82 -3.03
CA PRO A 17 -4.07 -8.60 -2.33
C PRO A 17 -2.66 -8.37 -2.88
N VAL A 18 -2.55 -8.10 -4.19
CA VAL A 18 -1.28 -7.78 -4.85
C VAL A 18 -0.74 -6.45 -4.35
N LYS A 19 -1.59 -5.41 -4.29
CA LYS A 19 -1.16 -4.08 -3.85
C LYS A 19 -0.79 -4.06 -2.37
N GLN A 20 -1.50 -4.82 -1.53
CA GLN A 20 -1.16 -4.97 -0.13
C GLN A 20 0.21 -5.65 0.05
N ALA A 21 0.50 -6.70 -0.72
CA ALA A 21 1.80 -7.38 -0.69
C ALA A 21 2.93 -6.46 -1.16
N ASP A 22 2.74 -5.75 -2.27
CA ASP A 22 3.68 -4.74 -2.79
C ASP A 22 4.00 -3.66 -1.75
N LEU A 23 2.99 -3.07 -1.11
CA LEU A 23 3.20 -2.03 -0.10
C LEU A 23 3.96 -2.55 1.13
N LYS A 24 3.68 -3.78 1.58
CA LYS A 24 4.40 -4.42 2.72
C LYS A 24 5.86 -4.69 2.37
N ASP A 25 6.13 -5.20 1.17
CA ASP A 25 7.49 -5.46 0.71
C ASP A 25 8.28 -4.15 0.58
N ASN A 26 7.68 -3.15 -0.06
CA ASN A 26 8.30 -1.83 -0.20
C ASN A 26 8.57 -1.15 1.15
N LEU A 27 7.66 -1.29 2.13
CA LEU A 27 7.87 -0.81 3.49
C LEU A 27 9.06 -1.51 4.16
N TRP A 28 9.13 -2.83 4.05
CA TRP A 28 10.27 -3.59 4.57
C TRP A 28 11.58 -3.14 3.94
N GLN A 29 11.64 -3.02 2.60
CA GLN A 29 12.82 -2.53 1.89
C GLN A 29 13.21 -1.11 2.33
N ALA A 30 12.23 -0.23 2.57
CA ALA A 30 12.48 1.14 3.00
C ALA A 30 13.23 1.19 4.33
N HIS A 31 12.78 0.41 5.31
CA HIS A 31 13.46 0.27 6.59
C HIS A 31 14.87 -0.30 6.44
N GLN A 32 15.05 -1.32 5.60
CA GLN A 32 16.37 -1.92 5.36
C GLN A 32 17.35 -0.94 4.69
N ALA A 33 16.84 -0.08 3.81
CA ALA A 33 17.64 0.92 3.09
C ALA A 33 17.83 2.22 3.89
N GLY A 34 17.17 2.39 5.04
CA GLY A 34 17.20 3.63 5.81
C GLY A 34 16.58 4.83 5.08
N ILE A 35 15.64 4.56 4.16
CA ILE A 35 14.89 5.61 3.44
C ILE A 35 13.54 5.84 4.12
N ASP A 36 12.96 7.01 3.86
CA ASP A 36 11.67 7.39 4.42
C ASP A 36 10.55 6.39 4.05
N PRO A 37 9.93 5.72 5.04
CA PRO A 37 8.87 4.74 4.83
C PRO A 37 7.48 5.37 4.69
N GLU A 38 7.31 6.67 4.98
CA GLU A 38 6.01 7.32 5.20
C GLU A 38 5.01 7.06 4.05
N LYS A 39 5.49 7.11 2.80
CA LYS A 39 4.61 6.89 1.63
C LYS A 39 3.99 5.49 1.60
N TYR A 40 4.70 4.47 2.08
CA TYR A 40 4.21 3.08 2.09
C TYR A 40 3.28 2.84 3.27
N GLU A 41 3.60 3.43 4.44
CA GLU A 41 2.73 3.41 5.61
C GLU A 41 1.38 4.08 5.33
N ASN A 42 1.41 5.26 4.69
CA ASN A 42 0.21 5.97 4.27
C ASN A 42 -0.58 5.17 3.22
N GLY A 43 0.10 4.49 2.30
CA GLY A 43 -0.54 3.60 1.33
C GLY A 43 -1.26 2.42 2.00
N LEU A 44 -0.65 1.78 3.00
CA LEU A 44 -1.27 0.70 3.77
C LEU A 44 -2.47 1.18 4.58
N ARG A 45 -2.34 2.34 5.25
CA ARG A 45 -3.45 2.94 6.01
C ARG A 45 -4.65 3.24 5.12
N LEU A 46 -4.41 3.87 3.97
CA LEU A 46 -5.47 4.15 3.01
C LEU A 46 -6.12 2.88 2.46
N LEU A 47 -5.33 1.84 2.17
CA LEU A 47 -5.85 0.56 1.69
C LEU A 47 -6.75 -0.11 2.74
N ASP A 48 -6.37 -0.03 4.02
CA ASP A 48 -7.14 -0.53 5.16
C ASP A 48 -8.47 0.25 5.33
N GLU A 49 -8.42 1.59 5.29
CA GLU A 49 -9.59 2.48 5.36
C GLU A 49 -10.60 2.23 4.23
N LEU A 50 -10.13 1.89 3.02
CA LEU A 50 -10.98 1.64 1.86
C LEU A 50 -11.57 0.22 1.80
N THR A 51 -11.05 -0.72 2.60
CA THR A 51 -11.44 -2.14 2.55
C THR A 51 -12.08 -2.64 3.84
N SER A 52 -11.98 -1.85 4.92
CA SER A 52 -12.69 -2.09 6.17
C SER A 52 -14.13 -1.57 6.05
N GLU A 53 -15.09 -2.48 5.86
CA GLU A 53 -16.52 -2.22 6.10
C GLU A 53 -16.91 -2.49 7.56
#